data_AF-A0A954D190-F1
#
_entry.id   AF-A0A954D190-F1
#
_cell.length_a   1.000
_cell.length_b   1.000
_cell.length_c   1.000
_cell.angle_alpha   90.00
_cell.angle_beta   90.00
_cell.angle_gamma   90.00
#
_symmetry.space_group_name_H-M   'P 1'
#
loop_
_entity.id
_entity.type
_entity.pdbx_description
1 polymer ?
#
loop_
_entity_poly.entity_id
_entity_poly.type
_entity_poly.pdbx_seq_one_letter_code
_entity_poly.pdbx_strand_id
1 'polypeptide(L)'
;MPNRTPARRRLLPPSDAGWLSPQQGVAVNFWPWVIGFFVLIFVLFLIFVSKFINLWIQATLTKANIGLFHLVGMQLRKVNPTVIARARISAVQAGLDTAVRDLEAHYLAGGNVLRVVGALIASDRANLDLDFKRACAIDLAGRHVLEAVQTCVNPKVIDCPANGKIAAMAKDGIQVLAKAR
;
A
#
# COMPACT_ATOMS: atom_id res chain seq x y z
N MET A 1 -49.87 -39.14 87.41
CA MET A 1 -48.72 -38.70 86.60
C MET A 1 -48.83 -39.33 85.22
N PRO A 2 -48.36 -38.67 84.15
CA PRO A 2 -48.95 -37.57 83.35
C PRO A 2 -49.79 -38.14 82.16
N ASN A 3 -50.42 -37.42 81.22
CA ASN A 3 -50.27 -36.08 80.72
C ASN A 3 -51.58 -35.60 80.04
N ARG A 4 -51.66 -34.29 79.89
CA ARG A 4 -52.81 -33.41 79.69
C ARG A 4 -53.35 -33.39 78.24
N THR A 5 -54.65 -33.10 78.18
CA THR A 5 -55.48 -32.61 77.07
C THR A 5 -54.98 -31.25 76.52
N PRO A 6 -55.74 -30.54 75.67
CA PRO A 6 -56.10 -30.78 74.26
C PRO A 6 -55.73 -29.55 73.38
N ALA A 7 -55.81 -29.60 72.04
CA ALA A 7 -56.15 -28.42 71.21
C ALA A 7 -56.13 -28.75 69.71
N ARG A 8 -57.32 -28.70 69.09
CA ARG A 8 -57.46 -28.41 67.66
C ARG A 8 -56.99 -26.98 67.40
N ARG A 9 -56.04 -26.78 66.50
CA ARG A 9 -55.90 -25.51 65.77
C ARG A 9 -55.47 -25.82 64.34
N ARG A 10 -56.41 -25.66 63.41
CA ARG A 10 -56.15 -25.55 61.98
C ARG A 10 -55.30 -24.29 61.79
N LEU A 11 -54.06 -24.44 61.35
CA LEU A 11 -53.20 -23.32 60.94
C LEU A 11 -52.70 -23.61 59.53
N LEU A 12 -52.74 -22.54 58.73
CA LEU A 12 -52.64 -22.44 57.28
C LEU A 12 -51.32 -23.03 56.73
N PRO A 13 -51.24 -23.36 55.43
CA PRO A 13 -49.93 -23.54 54.80
C PRO A 13 -49.10 -22.25 55.01
N PRO A 14 -47.79 -22.36 55.25
CA PRO A 14 -46.96 -21.20 55.52
C PRO A 14 -47.05 -20.18 54.38
N SER A 15 -47.32 -18.94 54.79
CA SER A 15 -47.33 -17.74 53.97
C SER A 15 -45.92 -17.17 53.90
N ASP A 16 -45.16 -17.68 52.95
CA ASP A 16 -43.88 -17.16 52.51
C ASP A 16 -43.81 -17.42 50.99
N ALA A 17 -44.53 -16.68 50.15
CA ALA A 17 -44.28 -15.25 49.94
C ALA A 17 -42.78 -14.88 50.01
N GLY A 18 -41.91 -15.80 49.57
CA GLY A 18 -40.54 -15.56 49.15
C GLY A 18 -40.52 -15.21 47.67
N TRP A 19 -41.06 -14.03 47.40
CA TRP A 19 -40.94 -13.32 46.14
C TRP A 19 -39.52 -13.36 45.61
N LEU A 20 -39.40 -13.63 44.31
CA LEU A 20 -38.28 -13.24 43.45
C LEU A 20 -36.91 -13.50 44.10
N SER A 21 -36.27 -14.61 43.72
CA SER A 21 -34.81 -14.64 43.78
C SER A 21 -34.32 -13.31 43.20
N PRO A 22 -33.57 -12.48 43.96
CA PRO A 22 -33.09 -11.23 43.42
C PRO A 22 -32.35 -11.62 42.17
N GLN A 23 -32.84 -11.15 41.01
CA GLN A 23 -32.11 -11.24 39.76
C GLN A 23 -30.68 -10.87 40.12
N GLN A 24 -29.78 -11.87 40.08
CA GLN A 24 -28.37 -11.63 40.29
C GLN A 24 -28.02 -10.66 39.17
N GLY A 25 -27.98 -9.37 39.51
CA GLY A 25 -27.56 -8.33 38.61
C GLY A 25 -26.16 -8.73 38.22
N VAL A 26 -26.02 -9.27 37.01
CA VAL A 26 -24.72 -9.54 36.42
C VAL A 26 -24.06 -8.17 36.39
N ALA A 27 -23.15 -7.93 37.33
CA ALA A 27 -22.32 -6.75 37.31
C ALA A 27 -21.52 -6.85 36.01
N VAL A 28 -22.02 -6.20 34.97
CA VAL A 28 -21.37 -6.10 33.68
C VAL A 28 -20.14 -5.23 33.92
N ASN A 29 -19.04 -5.89 34.26
CA ASN A 29 -17.76 -5.24 34.41
C ASN A 29 -17.37 -4.73 33.01
N PHE A 30 -17.49 -3.42 32.82
CA PHE A 30 -17.13 -2.76 31.56
C PHE A 30 -15.61 -2.58 31.40
N TRP A 31 -14.86 -2.70 32.50
CA TRP A 31 -13.40 -2.52 32.54
C TRP A 31 -12.60 -3.43 31.60
N PRO A 32 -12.90 -4.75 31.48
CA PRO A 32 -12.25 -5.63 30.51
C PRO A 32 -12.48 -5.21 29.06
N TRP A 33 -13.64 -4.63 28.74
CA TRP A 33 -13.96 -4.13 27.40
C TRP A 33 -13.16 -2.85 27.08
N VAL A 34 -13.00 -1.96 28.06
CA VAL A 34 -12.16 -0.77 27.92
C VAL A 34 -10.68 -1.16 27.74
N ILE A 35 -10.18 -2.08 28.54
CA ILE A 35 -8.80 -2.59 28.40
C ILE A 35 -8.63 -3.30 27.05
N GLY A 36 -9.58 -4.14 26.65
CA GLY A 36 -9.56 -4.81 25.34
C GLY A 36 -9.53 -3.82 24.17
N PHE A 37 -10.29 -2.72 24.26
CA PHE A 37 -10.29 -1.67 23.25
C PHE A 37 -8.94 -0.93 23.15
N PHE A 38 -8.33 -0.59 24.30
CA PHE A 38 -7.02 0.05 24.33
C PHE A 38 -5.90 -0.88 23.83
N VAL A 39 -5.94 -2.16 24.20
CA VAL A 39 -4.99 -3.17 23.70
C VAL A 39 -5.15 -3.33 22.19
N LEU A 40 -6.38 -3.36 21.67
CA LEU A 40 -6.63 -3.45 20.23
C LEU A 40 -6.05 -2.24 19.48
N ILE A 41 -6.26 -1.02 19.98
CA ILE A 41 -5.67 0.21 19.42
C ILE A 41 -4.15 0.16 19.46
N PHE A 42 -3.58 -0.29 20.58
CA PHE A 42 -2.14 -0.40 20.74
C PHE A 42 -1.52 -1.39 19.76
N VAL A 43 -2.14 -2.55 19.56
CA VAL A 43 -1.71 -3.54 18.55
C VAL A 43 -1.81 -2.95 17.13
N LEU A 44 -2.90 -2.23 16.82
CA LEU A 44 -3.06 -1.57 15.52
C LEU A 44 -1.96 -0.51 15.27
N PHE A 45 -1.64 0.27 16.30
CA PHE A 45 -0.57 1.26 16.28
C PHE A 45 0.80 0.59 16.05
N LEU A 46 1.06 -0.52 16.73
CA LEU A 46 2.32 -1.26 16.62
C LEU A 46 2.50 -1.83 15.20
N ILE A 47 1.44 -2.38 14.59
CA ILE A 47 1.44 -2.84 13.20
C ILE A 47 1.76 -1.69 12.23
N PHE A 48 1.18 -0.50 12.47
CA PHE A 48 1.47 0.67 11.66
C PHE A 48 2.94 1.08 11.76
N VAL A 49 3.49 1.16 12.97
CA VAL A 49 4.90 1.50 13.21
C VAL A 49 5.85 0.47 12.61
N SER A 50 5.55 -0.83 12.73
CA SER A 50 6.35 -1.91 12.13
C SER A 50 6.46 -1.78 10.60
N LYS A 51 5.43 -1.30 9.90
CA LYS A 51 5.51 -1.05 8.44
C LYS A 51 6.54 0.01 8.08
N PHE A 52 6.61 1.11 8.83
CA PHE A 52 7.58 2.17 8.60
C PHE A 52 9.01 1.72 8.90
N ILE A 53 9.19 0.95 9.98
CA ILE A 53 10.49 0.39 10.35
C ILE A 53 10.97 -0.58 9.26
N ASN A 54 10.12 -1.47 8.77
CA ASN A 54 10.48 -2.40 7.70
C ASN A 54 10.92 -1.66 6.42
N LEU A 55 10.21 -0.57 6.05
CA LEU A 55 10.56 0.24 4.90
C LEU A 55 11.91 0.97 5.09
N TRP A 56 12.15 1.51 6.29
CA TRP A 56 13.40 2.18 6.62
C TRP A 56 14.61 1.23 6.62
N ILE A 57 14.43 0.00 7.12
CA ILE A 57 15.46 -1.04 7.08
C ILE A 57 15.81 -1.36 5.61
N GLN A 58 14.82 -1.56 4.74
CA GLN A 58 15.06 -1.83 3.31
C GLN A 58 15.83 -0.68 2.62
N ALA A 59 15.47 0.57 2.91
CA ALA A 59 16.15 1.75 2.37
C ALA A 59 17.60 1.86 2.88
N THR A 60 17.84 1.56 4.16
CA THR A 60 19.17 1.65 4.78
C THR A 60 20.10 0.56 4.27
N LEU A 61 19.61 -0.68 4.14
CA LEU A 61 20.38 -1.80 3.59
C LEU A 61 20.82 -1.56 2.14
N THR A 62 20.02 -0.82 1.37
CA THR A 62 20.34 -0.46 -0.02
C THR A 62 21.12 0.86 -0.14
N LYS A 63 21.61 1.44 0.98
CA LYS A 63 22.27 2.77 0.99
C LYS A 63 21.47 3.87 0.28
N ALA A 64 20.14 3.77 0.26
CA ALA A 64 19.26 4.74 -0.40
C ALA A 64 19.24 6.12 0.31
N ASN A 65 19.93 6.25 1.45
CA ASN A 65 20.11 7.47 2.25
C ASN A 65 18.78 8.17 2.62
N ILE A 66 17.74 7.38 2.91
CA ILE A 66 16.47 7.92 3.40
C ILE A 66 16.45 7.79 4.92
N GLY A 67 16.68 8.90 5.61
CA GLY A 67 16.58 8.96 7.07
C GLY A 67 15.14 8.75 7.56
N LEU A 68 14.99 8.23 8.79
CA LEU A 68 13.69 8.06 9.47
C LEU A 68 12.89 9.37 9.51
N PHE A 69 13.54 10.49 9.82
CA PHE A 69 12.92 11.81 9.80
C PHE A 69 12.44 12.24 8.42
N HIS A 70 13.12 11.82 7.35
CA HIS A 70 12.73 12.13 5.98
C HIS A 70 11.47 11.36 5.57
N LEU A 71 11.34 10.09 5.97
CA LEU A 71 10.13 9.28 5.76
C LEU A 71 8.90 9.88 6.44
N VAL A 72 9.06 10.36 7.69
CA VAL A 72 8.00 11.07 8.42
C VAL A 72 7.66 12.39 7.71
N GLY A 73 8.67 13.12 7.26
CA GLY A 73 8.50 14.36 6.48
C GLY A 73 7.74 14.15 5.16
N MET A 74 7.96 13.04 4.45
CA MET A 74 7.21 12.70 3.24
C MET A 74 5.71 12.55 3.52
N GLN A 75 5.34 11.91 4.63
CA GLN A 75 3.93 11.76 5.01
C GLN A 75 3.25 13.10 5.31
N LEU A 76 3.95 14.02 5.98
CA LEU A 76 3.44 15.38 6.20
C LEU A 76 3.25 16.14 4.87
N ARG A 77 4.11 15.91 3.88
CA ARG A 77 3.98 16.48 2.52
C ARG A 77 2.99 15.72 1.62
N LYS A 78 2.20 14.77 2.16
CA LYS A 78 1.30 13.87 1.39
C LYS A 78 1.98 13.03 0.30
N VAL A 79 3.28 12.78 0.43
CA VAL A 79 4.02 11.87 -0.45
C VAL A 79 3.98 10.46 0.14
N ASN A 80 3.77 9.45 -0.71
CA ASN A 80 3.79 8.06 -0.26
C ASN A 80 5.25 7.56 -0.10
N PRO A 81 5.75 7.36 1.13
CA PRO A 81 7.14 6.98 1.36
C PRO A 81 7.47 5.61 0.77
N THR A 82 6.48 4.69 0.69
CA THR A 82 6.69 3.34 0.15
C THR A 82 7.05 3.39 -1.33
N VAL A 83 6.38 4.25 -2.10
CA VAL A 83 6.60 4.39 -3.54
C VAL A 83 7.98 5.01 -3.80
N ILE A 84 8.31 6.09 -3.09
CA ILE A 84 9.59 6.78 -3.24
C ILE A 84 10.76 5.88 -2.82
N ALA A 85 10.64 5.18 -1.69
CA ALA A 85 11.67 4.27 -1.21
C ALA A 85 11.94 3.15 -2.21
N ARG A 86 10.89 2.49 -2.74
CA ARG A 86 11.05 1.46 -3.76
C ARG A 86 11.70 1.99 -5.03
N ALA A 87 11.24 3.14 -5.52
CA ALA A 87 11.82 3.76 -6.71
C ALA A 87 13.31 4.11 -6.51
N ARG A 88 13.67 4.69 -5.36
CA ARG A 88 15.07 5.02 -5.04
C ARG A 88 15.93 3.76 -4.88
N ILE A 89 15.43 2.73 -4.22
CA ILE A 89 16.12 1.43 -4.08
C ILE A 89 16.44 0.86 -5.47
N SER A 90 15.45 0.82 -6.38
CA SER A 90 15.66 0.33 -7.74
C SER A 90 16.65 1.17 -8.53
N ALA A 91 16.61 2.50 -8.40
CA ALA A 91 17.56 3.39 -9.08
C ALA A 91 19.00 3.17 -8.58
N VAL A 92 19.21 3.12 -7.26
CA VAL A 92 20.53 2.90 -6.66
C VAL A 92 21.08 1.51 -7.01
N GLN A 93 20.25 0.47 -7.01
CA GLN A 93 20.65 -0.87 -7.43
C GLN A 93 21.05 -0.94 -8.91
N ALA A 94 20.50 -0.06 -9.75
CA ALA A 94 20.88 0.07 -11.15
C ALA A 94 22.08 1.00 -11.37
N GLY A 95 22.66 1.58 -10.31
CA GLY A 95 23.78 2.53 -10.43
C GLY A 95 23.37 3.95 -10.84
N LEU A 96 22.07 4.25 -10.88
CA LEU A 96 21.55 5.56 -11.26
C LEU A 96 21.52 6.52 -10.07
N ASP A 97 22.20 7.66 -10.18
CA ASP A 97 22.12 8.70 -9.15
C ASP A 97 20.93 9.63 -9.36
N THR A 98 19.80 9.31 -8.71
CA THR A 98 18.57 10.10 -8.71
C THR A 98 18.29 10.70 -7.34
N ALA A 99 18.29 12.03 -7.20
CA ALA A 99 18.03 12.66 -5.91
C ALA A 99 16.61 12.32 -5.39
N VAL A 100 16.50 11.98 -4.10
CA VAL A 100 15.21 11.66 -3.47
C VAL A 100 14.21 12.82 -3.63
N ARG A 101 14.71 14.06 -3.57
CA ARG A 101 13.90 15.27 -3.76
C ARG A 101 13.29 15.36 -5.15
N ASP A 102 13.97 14.90 -6.19
CA ASP A 102 13.46 14.95 -7.56
C ASP A 102 12.37 13.89 -7.78
N LEU A 103 12.52 12.72 -7.16
CA LEU A 103 11.48 11.69 -7.11
C LEU A 103 10.23 12.17 -6.37
N GLU A 104 10.40 12.87 -5.24
CA GLU A 104 9.31 13.50 -4.50
C GLU A 104 8.62 14.59 -5.33
N ALA A 105 9.39 15.45 -5.99
CA ALA A 105 8.85 16.52 -6.83
C ALA A 105 8.01 15.96 -7.98
N HIS A 106 8.49 14.90 -8.65
CA HIS A 106 7.73 14.23 -9.71
C HIS A 106 6.43 13.58 -9.19
N TYR A 107 6.49 12.96 -8.00
CA TYR A 107 5.30 12.40 -7.35
C TYR A 107 4.26 13.48 -7.03
N LEU A 108 4.71 14.62 -6.49
CA LEU A 108 3.84 15.76 -6.16
C LEU A 108 3.26 16.44 -7.41
N ALA A 109 3.99 16.40 -8.54
CA ALA A 109 3.48 16.85 -9.83
C ALA A 109 2.41 15.92 -10.42
N GLY A 110 2.11 14.79 -9.75
CA GLY A 110 1.11 13.81 -10.21
C GLY A 110 1.67 12.75 -11.15
N GLY A 111 3.00 12.68 -11.32
CA GLY A 111 3.65 11.72 -12.19
C GLY A 111 3.85 10.34 -11.54
N ASN A 112 4.12 9.33 -12.37
CA ASN A 112 4.42 7.97 -11.94
C ASN A 112 5.92 7.73 -11.80
N VAL A 113 6.42 7.86 -10.58
CA VAL A 113 7.85 7.71 -10.24
C VAL A 113 8.38 6.32 -10.59
N LEU A 114 7.61 5.25 -10.34
CA LEU A 114 8.03 3.87 -10.64
C LEU A 114 8.22 3.66 -12.15
N ARG A 115 7.35 4.25 -12.97
CA ARG A 115 7.45 4.19 -14.43
C ARG A 115 8.67 4.93 -14.95
N VAL A 116 8.94 6.14 -14.44
CA VAL A 116 10.11 6.94 -14.83
C VAL A 116 11.41 6.23 -14.45
N VAL A 117 11.53 5.75 -13.21
CA VAL A 117 12.74 5.02 -12.79
C VAL A 117 12.93 3.73 -13.60
N GLY A 118 11.86 2.97 -13.85
CA GLY A 118 11.94 1.79 -14.70
C GLY A 118 12.41 2.11 -16.12
N ALA A 119 11.97 3.25 -16.68
CA ALA A 119 12.39 3.69 -18.00
C ALA A 119 13.89 4.07 -18.02
N LEU A 120 14.37 4.75 -16.98
CA LEU A 120 15.78 5.11 -16.83
C LEU A 120 16.68 3.89 -16.68
N ILE A 121 16.25 2.88 -15.93
CA ILE A 121 16.98 1.61 -15.80
C ILE A 121 17.04 0.88 -17.15
N ALA A 122 15.93 0.88 -17.90
CA ALA A 122 15.88 0.23 -19.20
C ALA A 122 16.74 0.98 -20.24
N SER A 123 16.75 2.31 -20.21
CA SER A 123 17.56 3.12 -21.12
C SER A 123 19.05 2.97 -20.84
N ASP A 124 19.45 2.98 -19.57
CA ASP A 124 20.84 2.80 -19.15
C ASP A 124 21.41 1.45 -19.59
N ARG A 125 20.65 0.36 -19.38
CA ARG A 125 21.04 -0.98 -19.84
C ARG A 125 21.14 -1.13 -21.36
N ALA A 126 20.40 -0.31 -22.10
CA ALA A 126 20.43 -0.29 -23.56
C ALA A 126 21.34 0.81 -24.13
N ASN A 127 22.11 1.49 -23.26
CA ASN A 127 23.01 2.58 -23.62
C ASN A 127 22.30 3.72 -24.40
N LEU A 128 21.06 4.02 -23.98
CA LEU A 128 20.24 5.13 -24.50
C LEU A 128 20.37 6.34 -23.57
N ASP A 129 20.68 7.50 -24.15
CA ASP A 129 20.76 8.77 -23.41
C ASP A 129 19.35 9.29 -23.06
N LEU A 130 18.89 8.98 -21.85
CA LEU A 130 17.64 9.47 -21.29
C LEU A 130 17.88 10.12 -19.93
N ASP A 131 17.78 11.45 -19.91
CA ASP A 131 17.86 12.23 -18.68
C ASP A 131 16.57 12.10 -17.83
N PHE A 132 16.73 12.19 -16.50
CA PHE A 132 15.62 12.12 -15.54
C PHE A 132 14.55 13.19 -15.84
N LYS A 133 14.94 14.43 -16.12
CA LYS A 133 13.98 15.51 -16.39
C LYS A 133 13.21 15.28 -17.69
N ARG A 134 13.87 14.74 -18.72
CA ARG A 134 13.19 14.33 -19.96
C ARG A 134 12.18 13.23 -19.70
N ALA A 135 12.56 12.20 -18.95
CA ALA A 135 11.65 11.11 -18.62
C ALA A 135 10.42 11.59 -17.83
N CYS A 136 10.62 12.49 -16.86
CA CYS A 136 9.54 13.15 -16.12
C CYS A 136 8.62 13.98 -17.04
N ALA A 137 9.20 14.79 -17.93
CA ALA A 137 8.42 15.61 -18.86
C ALA A 137 7.56 14.77 -19.81
N ILE A 138 8.08 13.62 -20.27
CA ILE A 138 7.32 12.68 -21.12
C ILE A 138 6.16 12.07 -20.33
N ASP A 139 6.40 11.64 -19.09
CA ASP A 139 5.37 11.05 -18.23
C ASP A 139 4.26 12.07 -17.87
N LEU A 140 4.63 13.31 -17.54
CA LEU A 140 3.67 14.40 -17.27
C LEU A 140 2.89 14.83 -18.52
N ALA A 141 3.47 14.65 -19.72
CA ALA A 141 2.74 14.84 -20.98
C ALA A 141 1.71 13.73 -21.27
N GLY A 142 1.50 12.80 -20.34
CA GLY A 142 0.56 11.69 -20.48
C GLY A 142 1.05 10.58 -21.42
N ARG A 143 2.36 10.54 -21.71
CA ARG A 143 2.96 9.50 -22.57
C ARG A 143 3.62 8.42 -21.71
N HIS A 144 3.54 7.18 -22.18
CA HIS A 144 4.15 6.03 -21.51
C HIS A 144 5.67 5.96 -21.79
N VAL A 145 6.47 6.70 -21.02
CA VAL A 145 7.94 6.73 -21.19
C VAL A 145 8.59 5.35 -21.15
N LEU A 146 8.14 4.48 -20.24
CA LEU A 146 8.67 3.12 -20.12
C LEU A 146 8.42 2.28 -21.37
N GLU A 147 7.21 2.36 -21.94
CA GLU A 147 6.85 1.59 -23.14
C GLU A 147 7.64 2.08 -24.37
N ALA A 148 7.84 3.40 -24.48
CA ALA A 148 8.67 3.98 -25.53
C ALA A 148 10.10 3.46 -25.47
N VAL A 149 10.72 3.48 -24.29
CA VAL A 149 12.08 2.93 -24.10
C VAL A 149 12.11 1.43 -24.39
N GLN A 150 11.17 0.65 -23.84
CA GLN A 150 11.11 -0.80 -24.08
C GLN A 150 11.02 -1.15 -25.57
N THR A 151 10.26 -0.38 -26.34
CA THR A 151 10.15 -0.59 -27.80
C THR A 151 11.45 -0.26 -28.53
N CYS A 152 12.25 0.67 -28.02
CA CYS A 152 13.59 0.94 -28.55
C CYS A 152 14.58 -0.19 -28.23
N VAL A 153 14.48 -0.81 -27.05
CA VAL A 153 15.41 -1.88 -26.62
C VAL A 153 15.04 -3.24 -27.22
N ASN A 154 13.75 -3.57 -27.24
CA ASN A 154 13.23 -4.80 -27.78
C ASN A 154 12.17 -4.48 -28.84
N PRO A 155 12.59 -4.27 -30.10
CA PRO A 155 11.67 -3.88 -31.15
C PRO A 155 10.65 -4.99 -31.42
N LYS A 156 9.39 -4.59 -31.66
CA LYS A 156 8.34 -5.52 -32.07
C LYS A 156 8.62 -5.96 -33.51
N VAL A 157 9.00 -7.22 -33.69
CA VAL A 157 9.14 -7.84 -35.02
C VAL A 157 7.75 -8.21 -35.52
N ILE A 158 7.38 -7.73 -36.71
CA ILE A 158 6.14 -8.08 -37.39
C ILE A 158 6.55 -8.91 -38.61
N ASP A 159 6.19 -10.19 -38.62
CA ASP A 159 6.49 -11.08 -39.73
C ASP A 159 5.70 -10.70 -40.98
N CYS A 160 6.40 -10.69 -42.12
CA CYS A 160 5.82 -10.33 -43.40
C CYS A 160 5.17 -11.55 -44.06
N PRO A 161 3.90 -11.47 -44.52
CA PRO A 161 3.30 -12.55 -45.28
C PRO A 161 4.03 -12.75 -46.61
N ALA A 162 4.37 -14.01 -46.94
CA ALA A 162 5.14 -14.36 -48.15
C ALA A 162 4.50 -13.86 -49.46
N ASN A 163 3.17 -13.78 -49.48
CA ASN A 163 2.39 -13.23 -50.61
C ASN A 163 1.51 -12.08 -50.10
N GLY A 164 2.11 -10.95 -49.71
CA GLY A 164 1.33 -9.79 -49.28
C GLY A 164 2.12 -8.49 -49.16
N LYS A 165 1.40 -7.40 -48.88
CA LYS A 165 1.97 -6.11 -48.46
C LYS A 165 1.65 -5.95 -46.97
N ILE A 166 2.62 -5.55 -46.16
CA ILE A 166 2.36 -5.09 -44.79
C ILE A 166 1.85 -3.66 -44.87
N ALA A 167 0.72 -3.38 -44.20
CA ALA A 167 0.23 -2.04 -43.99
C ALA A 167 0.61 -1.55 -42.59
N ALA A 168 1.24 -0.38 -42.51
CA ALA A 168 1.40 0.36 -41.26
C ALA A 168 0.65 1.69 -41.38
N MET A 169 -0.04 2.10 -40.32
CA MET A 169 -0.73 3.39 -40.25
C MET A 169 -0.08 4.24 -39.15
N ALA A 170 0.30 5.47 -39.49
CA ALA A 170 0.76 6.45 -38.53
C ALA A 170 -0.43 7.09 -37.79
N LYS A 171 -0.17 7.70 -36.63
CA LYS A 171 -1.21 8.27 -35.75
C LYS A 171 -2.00 9.42 -36.42
N ASP A 172 -1.41 10.05 -37.42
CA ASP A 172 -1.98 11.09 -38.27
C ASP A 172 -2.78 10.55 -39.48
N GLY A 173 -2.90 9.23 -39.62
CA GLY A 173 -3.70 8.57 -40.65
C GLY A 173 -2.96 8.25 -41.94
N ILE A 174 -1.66 8.54 -42.04
CA ILE A 174 -0.86 8.17 -43.22
C ILE A 174 -0.61 6.66 -43.22
N GLN A 175 -0.98 6.00 -44.32
CA GLN A 175 -0.76 4.56 -44.51
C GLN A 175 0.45 4.30 -45.40
N VAL A 176 1.35 3.42 -44.94
CA VAL A 176 2.50 2.94 -45.70
C VAL A 176 2.32 1.45 -45.98
N LEU A 177 2.47 1.07 -47.25
CA LEU A 177 2.44 -0.32 -47.70
C LEU A 177 3.85 -0.76 -48.07
N ALA A 178 4.42 -1.69 -47.29
CA ALA A 178 5.75 -2.25 -47.54
C ALA A 178 5.65 -3.67 -48.09
N LYS A 179 6.47 -3.98 -49.10
CA LYS A 179 6.64 -5.33 -49.64
C LYS A 179 8.12 -5.68 -49.60
N ALA A 180 8.48 -6.73 -48.85
CA ALA A 180 9.82 -7.31 -48.91
C ALA A 180 9.97 -8.10 -50.22
N ARG A 181 11.09 -7.92 -50.93
CA ARG A 181 11.46 -8.76 -52.09
C ARG A 181 12.39 -9.87 -51.65
#